data_AF-A0A0T6AW77-F1
#
_entry.id   AF-A0A0T6AW77-F1
#
_cell.length_a   1.000
_cell.length_b   1.000
_cell.length_c   1.000
_cell.angle_alpha   90.00
_cell.angle_beta   90.00
_cell.angle_gamma   90.00
#
_symmetry.space_group_name_H-M   'P 1'
#
loop_
_entity.id
_entity.type
_entity.pdbx_description
1 polymer ?
#
loop_
_entity_poly.entity_id
_entity_poly.type
_entity_poly.pdbx_seq_one_letter_code
_entity_poly.pdbx_strand_id
1 'polypeptide(L)'
;MDYLGDNAGLGLTAEQTDKVLQFQDLTGIEDISVCRDVLQRHQWNLEVAVQEQLNIREGRPSVYATEARPPAVISDHLTQHIFYTPPTDGSGSGLRGFIRSIFGLFWTVCYSTIFAIFRLGHRFLRGDNRGYITNPMEDVRSFIKSYEEKYSTVHPVFYQGTYSQVLNDAKRELKFLLIYLHKDDAVDTSLFCRDTLSHSDVIMYVNTHFFFWGCNVSSGEGSKVSQLYKPSHFPFLAIVVLKDGRMTIVSRMEGYCDPALFIQRLTNVVREFDVNLRQARQDR
;
A
#
# COMPACT_ATOMS: atom_id res chain seq x y z
N MET A 1 20.88 39.15 -48.20
CA MET A 1 20.13 37.99 -47.69
C MET A 1 21.01 37.36 -46.62
N ASP A 2 21.23 38.01 -45.47
CA ASP A 2 20.28 38.41 -44.43
C ASP A 2 19.35 37.28 -43.99
N TYR A 3 19.90 36.41 -43.15
CA TYR A 3 19.19 35.56 -42.20
C TYR A 3 19.90 35.64 -40.83
N LEU A 4 20.13 36.87 -40.35
CA LEU A 4 20.58 37.18 -38.99
C LEU A 4 19.41 37.74 -38.18
N GLY A 5 18.32 36.98 -38.08
CA GLY A 5 17.12 37.39 -37.36
C GLY A 5 16.42 36.19 -36.73
N ASP A 6 16.87 35.81 -35.53
CA ASP A 6 16.03 35.36 -34.40
C ASP A 6 16.85 34.68 -33.27
N ASN A 7 18.12 34.32 -33.50
CA ASN A 7 18.97 33.75 -32.46
C ASN A 7 19.41 34.73 -31.35
N ALA A 8 19.02 36.00 -31.42
CA ALA A 8 19.37 37.01 -30.41
C ALA A 8 18.43 37.04 -29.19
N GLY A 9 17.31 36.31 -29.20
CA GLY A 9 16.30 36.37 -28.14
C GLY A 9 16.43 35.37 -26.99
N LEU A 10 17.26 34.33 -27.12
CA LEU A 10 17.19 33.16 -26.23
C LEU A 10 18.46 32.85 -25.43
N GLY A 11 19.57 33.57 -25.66
CA GLY A 11 20.81 33.43 -24.87
C GLY A 11 21.47 32.05 -24.96
N LEU A 12 21.24 31.32 -26.05
CA LEU A 12 21.72 29.95 -26.26
C LEU A 12 23.02 29.93 -27.06
N THR A 13 23.95 29.04 -26.70
CA THR A 13 25.15 28.78 -27.50
C THR A 13 24.81 27.97 -28.75
N ALA A 14 25.68 27.97 -29.76
CA ALA A 14 25.47 27.21 -30.99
C ALA A 14 25.25 25.70 -30.74
N GLU A 15 25.93 25.13 -29.75
CA GLU A 15 25.76 23.73 -29.33
C GLU A 15 24.41 23.48 -28.63
N GLN A 16 23.92 24.46 -27.86
CA GLN A 16 22.63 24.38 -27.20
C GLN A 16 21.47 24.46 -28.20
N THR A 17 21.60 25.32 -29.22
CA THR A 17 20.61 25.41 -30.29
C THR A 17 20.51 24.11 -31.10
N ASP A 18 21.64 23.46 -31.38
CA ASP A 18 21.65 22.15 -32.07
C ASP A 18 20.93 21.06 -31.25
N LYS A 19 21.17 21.01 -29.93
CA LYS A 19 20.46 20.08 -29.02
C LYS A 19 18.96 20.34 -28.94
N VAL A 20 18.53 21.60 -28.97
CA VAL A 20 17.10 21.96 -28.98
C VAL A 20 16.41 21.48 -30.26
N LEU A 21 17.07 21.64 -31.42
CA LEU A 21 16.55 21.18 -32.70
C LEU A 21 16.44 19.65 -32.75
N GLN A 22 17.47 18.93 -32.29
CA GLN A 22 17.43 17.46 -32.20
C GLN A 22 16.34 16.96 -31.25
N PHE A 23 16.13 17.66 -30.13
CA PHE A 23 15.06 17.33 -29.18
C PHE A 23 13.66 17.55 -29.79
N GLN A 24 13.49 18.63 -30.57
CA GLN A 24 12.26 18.95 -31.28
C GLN A 24 11.92 17.87 -32.33
N ASP A 25 12.91 17.42 -33.11
CA ASP A 25 12.73 16.36 -34.11
C ASP A 25 12.33 15.01 -33.49
N LEU A 26 12.91 14.66 -32.34
CA LEU A 26 12.67 13.36 -31.67
C LEU A 26 11.37 13.33 -30.86
N THR A 27 11.00 14.43 -30.21
CA THR A 27 9.83 14.49 -29.32
C THR A 27 8.59 15.06 -29.99
N GLY A 28 8.72 15.71 -31.14
CA GLY A 28 7.61 16.35 -31.86
C GLY A 28 6.98 17.51 -31.08
N ILE A 29 7.74 18.19 -30.23
CA ILE A 29 7.30 19.43 -29.55
C ILE A 29 7.75 20.61 -30.39
N GLU A 30 6.79 21.37 -30.93
CA GLU A 30 7.08 22.49 -31.83
C GLU A 30 7.56 23.76 -31.11
N ASP A 31 7.32 23.87 -29.80
CA ASP A 31 7.65 25.06 -29.01
C ASP A 31 9.11 25.03 -28.51
N ILE A 32 9.95 25.88 -29.09
CA ILE A 32 11.37 26.03 -28.77
C ILE A 32 11.62 26.44 -27.31
N SER A 33 10.69 27.19 -26.70
CA SER A 33 10.82 27.67 -25.32
C SER A 33 10.62 26.53 -24.32
N VAL A 34 9.71 25.60 -24.62
CA VAL A 34 9.45 24.38 -23.84
C VAL A 34 10.62 23.40 -23.98
N CYS A 35 11.11 23.19 -25.20
CA CYS A 35 12.29 22.33 -25.44
C CYS A 35 13.52 22.82 -24.66
N ARG A 36 13.74 24.14 -24.64
CA ARG A 36 14.82 24.76 -23.85
C ARG A 36 14.65 24.52 -22.35
N ASP A 37 13.47 24.75 -21.79
CA ASP A 37 13.19 24.57 -20.35
C ASP A 37 13.41 23.11 -19.91
N VAL A 38 12.96 22.15 -20.73
CA VAL A 38 13.18 20.72 -20.49
C VAL A 38 14.67 20.38 -20.53
N LEU A 39 15.39 20.78 -21.59
CA LEU A 39 16.83 20.52 -21.70
C LEU A 39 17.62 21.19 -20.57
N GLN A 40 17.23 22.38 -20.13
CA GLN A 40 17.88 23.09 -19.02
C GLN A 40 17.71 22.33 -17.69
N ARG A 41 16.54 21.75 -17.42
CA ARG A 41 16.30 20.89 -16.24
C ARG A 41 17.16 19.64 -16.24
N HIS A 42 17.41 19.06 -17.42
CA HIS A 42 18.26 17.88 -17.59
C HIS A 42 19.74 18.22 -17.87
N GLN A 43 20.19 19.42 -17.48
CA GLN A 43 21.59 19.86 -17.63
C GLN A 43 22.12 19.72 -19.08
N TRP A 44 21.29 19.98 -20.08
CA TRP A 44 21.59 19.85 -21.50
C TRP A 44 21.99 18.43 -21.94
N ASN A 45 21.56 17.41 -21.20
CA ASN A 45 21.69 16.01 -21.58
C ASN A 45 20.50 15.58 -22.45
N LEU A 46 20.71 15.59 -23.77
CA LEU A 46 19.69 15.30 -24.77
C LEU A 46 19.08 13.91 -24.59
N GLU A 47 19.90 12.89 -24.38
CA GLU A 47 19.46 11.49 -24.28
C GLU A 47 18.51 11.27 -23.11
N VAL A 48 18.84 11.81 -21.94
CA VAL A 48 18.02 11.71 -20.73
C VAL A 48 16.69 12.45 -20.91
N ALA A 49 16.74 13.66 -21.45
CA ALA A 49 15.54 14.46 -21.70
C ALA A 49 14.59 13.78 -22.69
N VAL A 50 15.11 13.24 -23.80
CA VAL A 50 14.30 12.54 -24.81
C VAL A 50 13.69 11.28 -24.22
N GLN A 51 14.49 10.48 -23.50
CA GLN A 51 14.02 9.24 -22.91
C GLN A 51 12.89 9.48 -21.89
N GLU A 52 13.00 10.52 -21.07
CA GLU A 52 11.97 10.89 -20.11
C GLU A 52 10.69 11.38 -20.81
N GLN A 53 10.83 12.22 -21.83
CA GLN A 53 9.68 12.74 -22.59
C GLN A 53 8.93 11.64 -23.36
N LEU A 54 9.67 10.70 -23.96
CA LEU A 54 9.08 9.54 -24.63
C LEU A 54 8.43 8.57 -23.62
N ASN A 55 9.05 8.35 -22.47
CA ASN A 55 8.47 7.55 -21.38
C ASN A 55 7.14 8.15 -20.87
N ILE A 56 7.07 9.48 -20.70
CA ILE A 56 5.85 10.19 -20.31
C ILE A 56 4.75 10.01 -21.38
N ARG A 57 5.10 10.10 -22.67
CA ARG A 57 4.15 9.89 -23.78
C ARG A 57 3.67 8.44 -23.91
N GLU A 58 4.53 7.47 -23.66
CA GLU A 58 4.19 6.04 -23.72
C GLU A 58 3.54 5.50 -22.42
N GLY A 59 3.41 6.34 -21.38
CA GLY A 59 2.88 5.92 -20.08
C GLY A 59 3.74 4.87 -19.36
N ARG A 60 5.02 4.75 -19.74
CA ARG A 60 5.98 3.83 -19.13
C ARG A 60 6.74 4.56 -18.02
N PRO A 61 6.76 4.02 -16.78
CA PRO A 61 7.47 4.67 -15.68
C PRO A 61 8.97 4.75 -15.99
N SER A 62 9.58 5.92 -15.77
CA SER A 62 11.00 6.15 -16.05
C SER A 62 11.88 5.22 -15.21
N VAL A 63 12.91 4.64 -15.84
CA VAL A 63 13.85 3.69 -15.19
C VAL A 63 14.62 4.33 -14.04
N TYR A 64 14.73 5.67 -14.03
CA TYR A 64 15.33 6.46 -12.96
C TYR A 64 14.38 6.81 -11.80
N ALA A 65 13.10 6.44 -11.86
CA ALA A 65 12.14 6.57 -10.75
C ALA A 65 12.38 5.51 -9.65
N THR A 66 13.64 5.32 -9.25
CA THR A 66 14.01 4.38 -8.18
C THR A 66 13.46 4.82 -6.81
N GLU A 67 13.07 6.10 -6.66
CA GLU A 67 12.45 6.62 -5.42
C GLU A 67 10.95 6.34 -5.28
N ALA A 68 10.24 6.03 -6.36
CA ALA A 68 8.80 5.80 -6.32
C ALA A 68 8.41 4.35 -5.98
N ARG A 69 9.37 3.41 -6.02
CA ARG A 69 9.10 2.02 -5.71
C ARG A 69 9.04 1.84 -4.18
N PRO A 70 7.93 1.35 -3.61
CA PRO A 70 7.90 1.04 -2.19
C PRO A 70 9.01 0.05 -1.87
N PRO A 71 9.70 0.20 -0.71
CA PRO A 71 10.73 -0.75 -0.31
C PRO A 71 10.13 -2.14 -0.30
N ALA A 72 10.87 -3.11 -0.88
CA ALA A 72 10.41 -4.49 -0.89
C ALA A 72 10.23 -4.96 0.56
N VAL A 73 8.98 -5.28 0.92
CA VAL A 73 8.66 -5.83 2.23
C VAL A 73 8.90 -7.32 2.19
N ILE A 74 9.89 -7.79 2.95
CA ILE A 74 10.22 -9.21 3.03
C ILE A 74 9.32 -9.89 4.06
N SER A 75 8.68 -10.98 3.67
CA SER A 75 7.99 -11.89 4.57
C SER A 75 8.94 -13.00 5.00
N ASP A 76 9.69 -12.79 6.07
CA ASP A 76 10.47 -13.86 6.69
C ASP A 76 9.55 -14.68 7.59
N HIS A 77 9.14 -15.85 7.13
CA HIS A 77 8.12 -16.68 7.78
C HIS A 77 8.61 -17.37 9.06
N LEU A 78 9.93 -17.46 9.26
CA LEU A 78 10.54 -18.15 10.41
C LEU A 78 10.56 -17.32 11.69
N THR A 79 10.52 -15.99 11.58
CA THR A 79 10.58 -15.06 12.72
C THR A 79 9.26 -14.35 12.99
N GLN A 80 8.19 -14.74 12.28
CA GLN A 80 6.94 -14.02 12.29
C GLN A 80 5.96 -14.59 13.33
N HIS A 81 5.50 -13.73 14.24
CA HIS A 81 4.40 -14.09 15.15
C HIS A 81 3.08 -14.13 14.37
N ILE A 82 2.36 -15.25 14.44
CA ILE A 82 1.03 -15.42 13.84
C ILE A 82 0.02 -15.61 14.96
N PHE A 83 -0.85 -14.62 15.15
CA PHE A 83 -1.96 -14.73 16.10
C PHE A 83 -3.26 -14.94 15.34
N TYR A 84 -3.92 -16.06 15.61
CA TYR A 84 -5.20 -16.43 15.04
C TYR A 84 -6.26 -16.53 16.14
N THR A 85 -7.38 -15.84 15.95
CA THR A 85 -8.57 -16.02 16.78
C THR A 85 -9.65 -16.71 15.94
N PRO A 86 -10.20 -17.87 16.40
CA PRO A 86 -11.27 -18.54 15.66
C PRO A 86 -12.53 -17.64 15.60
N PRO A 87 -13.35 -17.76 14.54
CA PRO A 87 -14.55 -16.94 14.38
C PRO A 87 -15.50 -17.05 15.57
N THR A 88 -16.05 -15.91 15.99
CA THR A 88 -16.97 -15.81 17.14
C THR A 88 -18.34 -16.47 16.90
N ASP A 89 -18.61 -16.92 15.68
CA ASP A 89 -19.88 -17.54 15.26
C ASP A 89 -20.13 -18.96 15.82
N GLY A 90 -19.17 -19.52 16.57
CA GLY A 90 -19.32 -20.83 17.21
C GLY A 90 -19.27 -22.00 16.23
N SER A 91 -18.78 -21.81 15.00
CA SER A 91 -18.64 -22.87 14.00
C SER A 91 -17.66 -23.99 14.40
N GLY A 92 -16.88 -23.80 15.46
CA GLY A 92 -15.75 -24.66 15.84
C GLY A 92 -15.96 -25.67 16.98
N SER A 93 -17.13 -25.83 17.61
CA SER A 93 -17.24 -26.71 18.80
C SER A 93 -18.44 -27.66 18.80
N GLY A 94 -18.14 -28.98 18.78
CA GLY A 94 -19.07 -30.08 19.07
C GLY A 94 -19.51 -30.95 17.88
N LEU A 95 -20.08 -32.12 18.19
CA LEU A 95 -20.58 -33.12 17.23
C LEU A 95 -21.64 -32.56 16.27
N ARG A 96 -22.43 -31.57 16.74
CA ARG A 96 -23.40 -30.82 15.92
C ARG A 96 -22.73 -29.91 14.88
N GLY A 97 -21.59 -29.30 15.22
CA GLY A 97 -20.77 -28.52 14.29
C GLY A 97 -20.14 -29.40 13.21
N PHE A 98 -19.69 -30.61 13.58
CA PHE A 98 -19.15 -31.59 12.62
C PHE A 98 -20.21 -32.05 11.60
N ILE A 99 -21.41 -32.41 12.06
CA ILE A 99 -22.52 -32.83 11.18
C ILE A 99 -22.96 -31.66 10.28
N ARG A 100 -23.10 -30.44 10.82
CA ARG A 100 -23.41 -29.24 10.03
C ARG A 100 -22.30 -28.90 9.04
N SER A 101 -21.03 -29.12 9.39
CA SER A 101 -19.89 -28.91 8.49
C SER A 101 -19.81 -29.96 7.39
N ILE A 102 -20.22 -31.22 7.61
CA ILE A 102 -20.30 -32.24 6.55
C ILE A 102 -21.45 -31.95 5.58
N PHE A 103 -22.65 -31.65 6.10
CA PHE A 103 -23.78 -31.26 5.25
C PHE A 103 -23.53 -29.92 4.55
N GLY A 104 -22.88 -28.98 5.25
CA GLY A 104 -22.38 -27.73 4.72
C GLY A 104 -21.29 -27.94 3.67
N LEU A 105 -20.39 -28.90 3.82
CA LEU A 105 -19.38 -29.25 2.81
C LEU A 105 -20.04 -29.79 1.54
N PHE A 106 -21.03 -30.67 1.64
CA PHE A 106 -21.77 -31.13 0.46
C PHE A 106 -22.55 -29.99 -0.22
N TRP A 107 -23.21 -29.14 0.57
CA TRP A 107 -23.90 -27.96 0.05
C TRP A 107 -22.93 -26.94 -0.56
N THR A 108 -21.81 -26.64 0.10
CA THR A 108 -20.77 -25.70 -0.33
C THR A 108 -19.96 -26.25 -1.50
N VAL A 109 -19.70 -27.55 -1.63
CA VAL A 109 -19.01 -28.12 -2.80
C VAL A 109 -19.91 -28.05 -4.04
N CYS A 110 -21.19 -28.40 -3.91
CA CYS A 110 -22.16 -28.29 -5.01
C CYS A 110 -22.45 -26.83 -5.37
N TYR A 111 -22.62 -25.93 -4.40
CA TYR A 111 -22.79 -24.50 -4.67
C TYR A 111 -21.50 -23.82 -5.13
N SER A 112 -20.33 -24.19 -4.62
CA SER A 112 -19.05 -23.57 -5.03
C SER A 112 -18.64 -23.99 -6.43
N THR A 113 -18.94 -25.22 -6.87
CA THR A 113 -18.70 -25.64 -8.26
C THR A 113 -19.65 -24.94 -9.22
N ILE A 114 -20.94 -24.86 -8.90
CA ILE A 114 -21.93 -24.13 -9.72
C ILE A 114 -21.62 -22.63 -9.73
N PHE A 115 -21.32 -22.01 -8.58
CA PHE A 115 -20.96 -20.60 -8.48
C PHE A 115 -19.55 -20.33 -9.04
N ALA A 116 -18.65 -21.30 -9.06
CA ALA A 116 -17.34 -21.19 -9.73
C ALA A 116 -17.50 -21.22 -11.25
N ILE A 117 -18.39 -22.05 -11.80
CA ILE A 117 -18.72 -22.05 -13.22
C ILE A 117 -19.45 -20.74 -13.58
N PHE A 118 -20.38 -20.29 -12.73
CA PHE A 118 -21.05 -19.01 -12.91
C PHE A 118 -20.09 -17.83 -12.79
N ARG A 119 -19.15 -17.84 -11.82
CA ARG A 119 -18.07 -16.85 -11.69
C ARG A 119 -17.09 -16.91 -12.85
N LEU A 120 -16.79 -18.09 -13.39
CA LEU A 120 -15.91 -18.27 -14.54
C LEU A 120 -16.57 -17.70 -15.80
N GLY A 121 -17.86 -17.97 -16.00
CA GLY A 121 -18.67 -17.35 -17.07
C GLY A 121 -18.81 -15.83 -16.89
N HIS A 122 -18.99 -15.37 -15.65
CA HIS A 122 -19.09 -13.95 -15.33
C HIS A 122 -17.73 -13.22 -15.40
N ARG A 123 -16.60 -13.94 -15.24
CA ARG A 123 -15.22 -13.45 -15.45
C ARG A 123 -14.87 -13.39 -16.94
N PHE A 124 -15.53 -14.18 -17.77
CA PHE A 124 -15.40 -14.15 -19.23
C PHE A 124 -16.28 -13.06 -19.87
N LEU A 125 -17.47 -12.77 -19.31
CA LEU A 125 -18.37 -11.70 -19.78
C LEU A 125 -18.08 -10.33 -19.17
N ARG A 126 -17.71 -10.26 -17.89
CA ARG A 126 -17.28 -9.02 -17.24
C ARG A 126 -15.77 -9.03 -17.29
N GLY A 127 -15.26 -8.43 -18.36
CA GLY A 127 -13.82 -8.27 -18.58
C GLY A 127 -13.14 -7.93 -17.28
N ASP A 128 -12.12 -8.74 -16.98
CA ASP A 128 -11.05 -8.54 -16.01
C ASP A 128 -11.32 -7.38 -15.05
N ASN A 129 -11.60 -7.69 -13.78
CA ASN A 129 -11.69 -6.72 -12.69
C ASN A 129 -10.28 -6.16 -12.44
N ARG A 130 -9.73 -5.49 -13.46
CA ARG A 130 -8.59 -4.60 -13.43
C ARG A 130 -8.86 -3.72 -12.23
N GLY A 131 -8.02 -3.87 -11.20
CA GLY A 131 -8.14 -3.11 -9.97
C GLY A 131 -8.51 -1.69 -10.33
N TYR A 132 -9.63 -1.21 -9.78
CA TYR A 132 -10.14 0.12 -10.06
C TYR A 132 -8.93 1.07 -10.07
N ILE A 133 -8.73 1.78 -11.18
CA ILE A 133 -7.70 2.82 -11.29
C ILE A 133 -8.23 3.98 -10.44
N THR A 134 -8.23 3.78 -9.13
CA THR A 134 -8.55 4.78 -8.14
C THR A 134 -7.26 5.44 -7.72
N ASN A 135 -7.37 6.70 -7.34
CA ASN A 135 -6.25 7.41 -6.75
C ASN A 135 -5.98 6.81 -5.36
N PRO A 136 -4.80 6.23 -5.11
CA PRO A 136 -4.47 5.60 -3.83
C PRO A 136 -4.67 6.50 -2.60
N MET A 137 -4.40 7.80 -2.75
CA MET A 137 -4.60 8.77 -1.68
C MET A 137 -6.08 8.93 -1.34
N GLU A 138 -6.92 8.97 -2.37
CA GLU A 138 -8.37 9.12 -2.22
C GLU A 138 -9.00 7.87 -1.62
N ASP A 139 -8.50 6.69 -1.95
CA ASP A 139 -8.93 5.42 -1.36
C ASP A 139 -8.68 5.38 0.15
N VAL A 140 -7.52 5.83 0.62
CA VAL A 140 -7.19 5.88 2.05
C VAL A 140 -8.06 6.94 2.74
N ARG A 141 -8.20 8.13 2.16
CA ARG A 141 -9.03 9.21 2.72
C ARG A 141 -10.50 8.84 2.83
N SER A 142 -11.05 8.24 1.78
CA SER A 142 -12.44 7.77 1.75
C SER A 142 -12.66 6.61 2.73
N PHE A 143 -11.66 5.73 2.90
CA PHE A 143 -11.71 4.71 3.95
C PHE A 143 -11.78 5.33 5.35
N ILE A 144 -10.91 6.28 5.67
CA ILE A 144 -10.90 6.91 7.01
C ILE A 144 -12.24 7.58 7.30
N LYS A 145 -12.76 8.34 6.33
CA LYS A 145 -14.08 8.97 6.44
C LYS A 145 -15.21 7.94 6.67
N SER A 146 -15.25 6.88 5.86
CA SER A 146 -16.28 5.85 6.01
C SER A 146 -16.13 5.03 7.30
N TYR A 147 -14.91 4.86 7.80
CA TYR A 147 -14.64 4.27 9.11
C TYR A 147 -15.22 5.13 10.24
N GLU A 148 -14.91 6.44 10.24
CA GLU A 148 -15.40 7.40 11.24
C GLU A 148 -16.94 7.48 11.25
N GLU A 149 -17.56 7.48 10.07
CA GLU A 149 -19.01 7.50 9.92
C GLU A 149 -19.69 6.22 10.46
N LYS A 150 -19.06 5.05 10.29
CA LYS A 150 -19.67 3.74 10.60
C LYS A 150 -19.40 3.26 12.04
N TYR A 151 -18.23 3.59 12.57
CA TYR A 151 -17.74 3.03 13.84
C TYR A 151 -17.63 4.09 14.93
N SER A 152 -16.68 5.01 14.81
CA SER A 152 -16.40 6.05 15.80
C SER A 152 -15.32 6.99 15.27
N THR A 153 -15.29 8.23 15.76
CA THR A 153 -14.16 9.16 15.59
C THR A 153 -13.05 8.95 16.63
N VAL A 154 -13.28 8.05 17.59
CA VAL A 154 -12.31 7.67 18.62
C VAL A 154 -11.56 6.43 18.14
N HIS A 155 -10.38 6.61 17.58
CA HIS A 155 -9.50 5.56 17.07
C HIS A 155 -8.03 6.04 17.05
N PRO A 156 -7.03 5.15 16.82
CA PRO A 156 -5.66 5.58 16.66
C PRO A 156 -5.51 6.44 15.40
N VAL A 157 -4.57 7.37 15.40
CA VAL A 157 -4.41 8.35 14.33
C VAL A 157 -4.00 7.65 13.04
N PHE A 158 -4.89 7.61 12.06
CA PHE A 158 -4.58 7.06 10.74
C PHE A 158 -3.61 7.97 9.98
N TYR A 159 -2.62 7.34 9.36
CA TYR A 159 -1.68 7.97 8.46
C TYR A 159 -2.39 8.36 7.15
N GLN A 160 -2.37 9.65 6.83
CA GLN A 160 -3.07 10.25 5.69
C GLN A 160 -2.20 10.20 4.42
N GLY A 161 -1.85 9.00 3.97
CA GLY A 161 -1.05 8.82 2.76
C GLY A 161 -1.06 7.39 2.21
N THR A 162 -0.42 7.19 1.06
CA THR A 162 -0.39 5.89 0.37
C THR A 162 0.44 4.85 1.13
N TYR A 163 0.27 3.58 0.76
CA TYR A 163 1.08 2.48 1.31
C TYR A 163 2.58 2.70 1.10
N SER A 164 2.97 3.20 -0.08
CA SER A 164 4.38 3.48 -0.38
C SER A 164 4.94 4.63 0.44
N GLN A 165 4.14 5.68 0.66
CA GLN A 165 4.55 6.83 1.47
C GLN A 165 4.79 6.44 2.93
N VAL A 166 3.84 5.74 3.55
CA VAL A 166 4.00 5.34 4.95
C VAL A 166 5.18 4.37 5.15
N LEU A 167 5.45 3.49 4.17
CA LEU A 167 6.62 2.61 4.22
C LEU A 167 7.94 3.39 4.17
N ASN A 168 8.03 4.37 3.26
CA ASN A 168 9.21 5.22 3.13
C ASN A 168 9.44 6.05 4.41
N ASP A 169 8.36 6.58 4.99
CA ASP A 169 8.41 7.38 6.20
C ASP A 169 8.77 6.52 7.42
N ALA A 170 8.21 5.32 7.54
CA ALA A 170 8.60 4.34 8.57
C ALA A 170 10.08 3.96 8.47
N LYS A 171 10.59 3.74 7.24
CA LYS A 171 12.02 3.49 6.99
C LYS A 171 12.87 4.70 7.34
N ARG A 172 12.44 5.91 6.99
CA ARG A 172 13.18 7.16 7.25
C ARG A 172 13.23 7.47 8.75
N GLU A 173 12.12 7.36 9.46
CA GLU A 173 12.04 7.69 10.89
C GLU A 173 12.45 6.54 11.82
N LEU A 174 12.71 5.35 11.27
CA LEU A 174 13.03 4.16 12.08
C LEU A 174 11.97 3.93 13.16
N LYS A 175 10.70 3.92 12.71
CA LYS A 175 9.49 3.72 13.51
C LYS A 175 8.73 2.49 13.02
N PHE A 176 8.05 1.80 13.92
CA PHE A 176 7.20 0.66 13.55
C PHE A 176 6.01 1.11 12.71
N LEU A 177 5.61 0.29 11.75
CA LEU A 177 4.41 0.50 10.94
C LEU A 177 3.38 -0.59 11.27
N LEU A 178 2.20 -0.18 11.69
CA LEU A 178 1.04 -1.03 11.91
C LEU A 178 0.07 -0.85 10.74
N ILE A 179 -0.08 -1.89 9.92
CA ILE A 179 -0.98 -1.95 8.78
C ILE A 179 -2.29 -2.61 9.22
N TYR A 180 -3.41 -1.97 8.89
CA TYR A 180 -4.75 -2.46 9.11
C TYR A 180 -5.49 -2.65 7.78
N LEU A 181 -5.86 -3.90 7.45
CA LEU A 181 -6.71 -4.19 6.31
C LEU A 181 -8.14 -4.44 6.78
N HIS A 182 -9.04 -3.57 6.32
CA HIS A 182 -10.45 -3.59 6.66
C HIS A 182 -11.26 -4.33 5.59
N LYS A 183 -12.27 -5.08 6.03
CA LYS A 183 -13.29 -5.67 5.14
C LYS A 183 -14.67 -5.52 5.77
N ASP A 184 -15.58 -4.85 5.06
CA ASP A 184 -16.93 -4.54 5.56
C ASP A 184 -17.77 -5.78 5.86
N ASP A 185 -17.63 -6.82 5.04
CA ASP A 185 -18.46 -8.04 5.10
C ASP A 185 -18.02 -9.03 6.18
N ALA A 186 -16.93 -8.73 6.90
CA ALA A 186 -16.40 -9.65 7.92
C ALA A 186 -17.05 -9.41 9.28
N VAL A 187 -17.54 -10.50 9.88
CA VAL A 187 -18.33 -10.51 11.12
C VAL A 187 -17.55 -9.86 12.27
N ASP A 188 -16.29 -10.21 12.42
CA ASP A 188 -15.43 -9.77 13.53
C ASP A 188 -14.90 -8.33 13.37
N THR A 189 -14.94 -7.77 12.15
CA THR A 189 -14.38 -6.44 11.87
C THR A 189 -15.11 -5.36 12.65
N SER A 190 -16.43 -5.42 12.71
CA SER A 190 -17.23 -4.36 13.36
C SER A 190 -17.03 -4.35 14.87
N LEU A 191 -16.89 -5.53 15.48
CA LEU A 191 -16.58 -5.66 16.90
C LEU A 191 -15.18 -5.11 17.22
N PHE A 192 -14.18 -5.52 16.43
CA PHE A 192 -12.81 -5.04 16.61
C PHE A 192 -12.66 -3.52 16.49
N CYS A 193 -13.38 -2.88 15.55
CA CYS A 193 -13.34 -1.42 15.42
C CYS A 193 -13.93 -0.71 16.65
N ARG A 194 -15.08 -1.17 17.13
CA ARG A 194 -15.84 -0.52 18.21
C ARG A 194 -15.30 -0.79 19.60
N ASP A 195 -14.73 -1.96 19.80
CA ASP A 195 -14.24 -2.42 21.10
C ASP A 195 -12.73 -2.20 21.20
N THR A 196 -11.95 -2.88 20.36
CA THR A 196 -10.48 -2.88 20.41
C THR A 196 -9.85 -1.57 19.97
N LEU A 197 -10.14 -1.10 18.75
CA LEU A 197 -9.50 0.11 18.21
C LEU A 197 -9.98 1.39 18.90
N SER A 198 -11.21 1.39 19.41
CA SER A 198 -11.76 2.57 20.11
C SER A 198 -11.30 2.67 21.58
N HIS A 199 -10.59 1.67 22.10
CA HIS A 199 -10.13 1.66 23.49
C HIS A 199 -9.00 2.68 23.73
N SER A 200 -9.10 3.48 24.79
CA SER A 200 -8.15 4.58 25.09
C SER A 200 -6.69 4.12 25.18
N ASP A 201 -6.45 3.01 25.86
CA ASP A 201 -5.09 2.49 26.06
C ASP A 201 -4.47 1.99 24.75
N VAL A 202 -5.29 1.40 23.86
CA VAL A 202 -4.87 0.98 22.53
C VAL A 202 -4.49 2.20 21.70
N ILE A 203 -5.33 3.23 21.71
CA ILE A 203 -5.09 4.49 20.99
C ILE A 203 -3.78 5.14 21.45
N MET A 204 -3.59 5.28 22.76
CA MET A 204 -2.39 5.88 23.34
C MET A 204 -1.13 5.09 22.96
N TYR A 205 -1.18 3.76 23.09
CA TYR A 205 -0.04 2.90 22.78
C TYR A 205 0.31 2.94 21.28
N VAL A 206 -0.69 2.80 20.40
CA VAL A 206 -0.49 2.80 18.94
C VAL A 206 0.08 4.14 18.46
N ASN A 207 -0.50 5.27 18.91
CA ASN A 207 -0.03 6.60 18.51
C ASN A 207 1.41 6.88 18.94
N THR A 208 1.82 6.36 20.10
CA THR A 208 3.17 6.54 20.64
C THR A 208 4.20 5.75 19.84
N HIS A 209 3.91 4.47 19.54
CA HIS A 209 4.92 3.54 19.03
C HIS A 209 4.89 3.30 17.52
N PHE A 210 3.75 3.54 16.85
CA PHE A 210 3.55 3.15 15.46
C PHE A 210 3.19 4.34 14.55
N PHE A 211 3.47 4.17 13.26
CA PHE A 211 2.62 4.73 12.22
C PHE A 211 1.45 3.77 12.01
N PHE A 212 0.23 4.26 12.13
CA PHE A 212 -0.96 3.44 11.92
C PHE A 212 -1.56 3.75 10.56
N TRP A 213 -1.52 2.78 9.65
CA TRP A 213 -2.06 2.92 8.31
C TRP A 213 -3.18 1.92 8.08
N GLY A 214 -4.25 2.33 7.42
CA GLY A 214 -5.36 1.43 7.13
C GLY A 214 -6.05 1.72 5.80
N CYS A 215 -6.59 0.67 5.20
CA CYS A 215 -7.39 0.77 3.98
C CYS A 215 -8.41 -0.37 3.87
N ASN A 216 -9.49 -0.13 3.13
CA ASN A 216 -10.48 -1.14 2.81
C ASN A 216 -10.01 -2.03 1.65
N VAL A 217 -10.07 -3.36 1.79
CA VAL A 217 -9.66 -4.30 0.72
C VAL A 217 -10.49 -4.18 -0.55
N SER A 218 -11.67 -3.58 -0.48
CA SER A 218 -12.53 -3.28 -1.64
C SER A 218 -12.00 -2.13 -2.51
N SER A 219 -11.10 -1.30 -1.99
CA SER A 219 -10.50 -0.19 -2.75
C SER A 219 -9.34 -0.64 -3.64
N GLY A 220 -8.91 0.21 -4.58
CA GLY A 220 -7.79 -0.10 -5.46
C GLY A 220 -6.46 -0.24 -4.70
N GLU A 221 -6.20 0.66 -3.74
CA GLU A 221 -5.01 0.57 -2.89
C GLU A 221 -5.07 -0.63 -1.93
N GLY A 222 -6.21 -0.83 -1.25
CA GLY A 222 -6.38 -1.92 -0.30
C GLY A 222 -6.31 -3.30 -0.96
N SER A 223 -6.79 -3.44 -2.19
CA SER A 223 -6.68 -4.68 -2.96
C SER A 223 -5.22 -5.02 -3.29
N LYS A 224 -4.39 -4.04 -3.67
CA LYS A 224 -2.95 -4.25 -3.93
C LYS A 224 -2.24 -4.72 -2.66
N VAL A 225 -2.49 -4.06 -1.53
CA VAL A 225 -1.88 -4.44 -0.25
C VAL A 225 -2.40 -5.81 0.20
N SER A 226 -3.69 -6.10 0.04
CA SER A 226 -4.25 -7.42 0.34
C SER A 226 -3.61 -8.54 -0.49
N GLN A 227 -3.24 -8.29 -1.75
CA GLN A 227 -2.53 -9.27 -2.58
C GLN A 227 -1.09 -9.52 -2.12
N LEU A 228 -0.44 -8.51 -1.52
CA LEU A 228 0.91 -8.62 -0.96
C LEU A 228 0.91 -9.45 0.33
N TYR A 229 0.00 -9.17 1.25
CA TYR A 229 -0.04 -9.82 2.57
C TYR A 229 -0.82 -11.15 2.57
N LYS A 230 -1.74 -11.33 1.61
CA LYS A 230 -2.61 -12.51 1.46
C LYS A 230 -3.27 -12.95 2.78
N PRO A 231 -4.01 -12.07 3.46
CA PRO A 231 -4.67 -12.40 4.71
C PRO A 231 -5.74 -13.49 4.51
N SER A 232 -5.88 -14.39 5.48
CA SER A 232 -6.93 -15.43 5.41
C SER A 232 -8.23 -14.96 6.08
N HIS A 233 -8.13 -14.23 7.19
CA HIS A 233 -9.28 -13.72 7.95
C HIS A 233 -9.18 -12.20 8.16
N PHE A 234 -10.33 -11.60 8.45
CA PHE A 234 -10.46 -10.17 8.72
C PHE A 234 -11.13 -9.96 10.08
N PRO A 235 -10.77 -8.91 10.84
CA PRO A 235 -9.78 -7.86 10.51
C PRO A 235 -8.34 -8.41 10.45
N PHE A 236 -7.52 -7.84 9.58
CA PHE A 236 -6.11 -8.23 9.45
C PHE A 236 -5.20 -7.08 9.86
N LEU A 237 -4.21 -7.38 10.71
CA LEU A 237 -3.16 -6.46 11.08
C LEU A 237 -1.78 -7.06 10.83
N ALA A 238 -0.86 -6.23 10.36
CA ALA A 238 0.55 -6.59 10.21
C ALA A 238 1.45 -5.51 10.81
N ILE A 239 2.51 -5.95 11.49
CA ILE A 239 3.57 -5.07 11.99
C ILE A 239 4.77 -5.20 11.07
N VAL A 240 5.25 -4.07 10.57
CA VAL A 240 6.41 -3.96 9.70
C VAL A 240 7.45 -3.07 10.36
N VAL A 241 8.72 -3.49 10.30
CA VAL A 241 9.86 -2.75 10.85
C VAL A 241 11.07 -2.87 9.94
N LEU A 242 11.98 -1.90 10.01
CA LEU A 242 13.28 -2.00 9.35
C LEU A 242 14.18 -2.96 10.14
N LYS A 243 14.60 -4.05 9.49
CA LYS A 243 15.55 -5.04 10.00
C LYS A 243 16.61 -5.31 8.93
N ASP A 244 17.88 -5.23 9.29
CA ASP A 244 19.02 -5.49 8.39
C ASP A 244 18.94 -4.67 7.08
N GLY A 245 18.54 -3.41 7.18
CA GLY A 245 18.37 -2.49 6.05
C GLY A 245 17.14 -2.74 5.17
N ARG A 246 16.28 -3.71 5.53
CA ARG A 246 15.09 -4.11 4.75
C ARG A 246 13.81 -4.02 5.59
N MET A 247 12.73 -3.56 4.98
CA MET A 247 11.43 -3.55 5.64
C MET A 247 10.91 -4.98 5.72
N THR A 248 10.61 -5.47 6.92
CA THR A 248 10.26 -6.87 7.17
C THR A 248 8.98 -6.95 7.99
N ILE A 249 8.10 -7.88 7.63
CA ILE A 249 6.89 -8.18 8.42
C ILE A 249 7.30 -9.03 9.61
N VAL A 250 7.09 -8.52 10.82
CA VAL A 250 7.51 -9.20 12.06
C VAL A 250 6.36 -9.82 12.83
N SER A 251 5.13 -9.38 12.57
CA SER A 251 3.94 -9.96 13.21
C SER A 251 2.73 -9.84 12.30
N ARG A 252 1.85 -10.84 12.36
CA ARG A 252 0.51 -10.84 11.76
C ARG A 252 -0.53 -11.23 12.79
N MET A 253 -1.65 -10.54 12.77
CA MET A 253 -2.80 -10.78 13.64
C MET A 253 -4.04 -10.85 12.75
N GLU A 254 -4.77 -11.95 12.82
CA GLU A 254 -6.03 -12.13 12.07
C GLU A 254 -7.19 -12.38 13.03
N GLY A 255 -8.32 -11.74 12.75
CA GLY A 255 -9.57 -11.88 13.51
C GLY A 255 -9.69 -10.91 14.69
N TYR A 256 -10.80 -11.03 15.43
CA TYR A 256 -11.05 -10.22 16.61
C TYR A 256 -10.01 -10.48 17.71
N CYS A 257 -9.64 -9.43 18.46
CA CYS A 257 -8.72 -9.51 19.57
C CYS A 257 -9.16 -8.53 20.66
N ASP A 258 -9.26 -9.00 21.89
CA ASP A 258 -9.56 -8.17 23.06
C ASP A 258 -8.53 -7.03 23.24
N PRO A 259 -8.93 -5.81 23.68
CA PRO A 259 -8.04 -4.67 23.86
C PRO A 259 -6.79 -4.96 24.70
N ALA A 260 -6.93 -5.65 25.83
CA ALA A 260 -5.80 -5.91 26.74
C ALA A 260 -4.81 -6.89 26.10
N LEU A 261 -5.35 -7.94 25.46
CA LEU A 261 -4.54 -8.91 24.73
C LEU A 261 -3.84 -8.28 23.51
N PHE A 262 -4.53 -7.36 22.83
CA PHE A 262 -3.98 -6.64 21.70
C PHE A 262 -2.76 -5.81 22.10
N ILE A 263 -2.86 -5.03 23.18
CA ILE A 263 -1.72 -4.25 23.73
C ILE A 263 -0.58 -5.18 24.13
N GLN A 264 -0.88 -6.29 24.80
CA GLN A 264 0.14 -7.26 25.21
C GLN A 264 0.92 -7.81 23.99
N ARG A 265 0.21 -8.18 22.92
CA ARG A 265 0.82 -8.66 21.66
C ARG A 265 1.67 -7.58 21.02
N LEU A 266 1.17 -6.35 20.89
CA LEU A 266 1.94 -5.22 20.35
C LEU A 266 3.20 -4.95 21.19
N THR A 267 3.08 -4.99 22.52
CA THR A 267 4.19 -4.74 23.45
C THR A 267 5.30 -5.79 23.33
N ASN A 268 4.92 -7.05 23.18
CA ASN A 268 5.89 -8.13 23.01
C ASN A 268 6.68 -7.96 21.71
N VAL A 269 6.00 -7.66 20.60
CA VAL A 269 6.66 -7.44 19.30
C VAL A 269 7.56 -6.22 19.34
N VAL A 270 7.10 -5.10 19.92
CA VAL A 270 7.93 -3.90 20.06
C VAL A 270 9.18 -4.21 20.88
N ARG A 271 9.05 -4.87 22.03
CA ARG A 271 10.19 -5.20 22.89
C ARG A 271 11.24 -6.07 22.18
N GLU A 272 10.79 -7.05 21.39
CA GLU A 272 11.68 -7.96 20.66
C GLU A 272 12.46 -7.22 19.57
N PHE A 273 11.79 -6.38 18.78
CA PHE A 273 12.38 -5.73 17.60
C PHE A 273 12.89 -4.29 17.84
N ASP A 274 12.71 -3.73 19.04
CA ASP A 274 13.27 -2.41 19.39
C ASP A 274 14.81 -2.41 19.34
N VAL A 275 15.44 -3.56 19.61
CA VAL A 275 16.89 -3.72 19.48
C VAL A 275 17.34 -3.53 18.03
N ASN A 276 16.60 -4.09 17.06
CA ASN A 276 16.90 -3.92 15.64
C ASN A 276 16.77 -2.46 15.20
N LEU A 277 15.77 -1.73 15.69
CA LEU A 277 15.63 -0.30 15.41
C LEU A 277 16.78 0.52 16.04
N ARG A 278 17.19 0.20 17.26
CA ARG A 278 18.34 0.86 17.91
C ARG A 278 19.64 0.60 17.16
N GLN A 279 19.86 -0.62 16.70
CA GLN A 279 21.02 -0.95 15.87
C GLN A 279 21.00 -0.17 14.56
N ALA A 280 19.87 -0.16 13.85
CA ALA A 280 19.72 0.63 12.62
C ALA A 280 19.88 2.15 12.82
N ARG A 281 19.67 2.67 14.04
CA ARG A 281 19.96 4.07 14.41
C ARG A 281 21.44 4.33 14.64
N GLN A 282 22.20 3.33 15.11
CA GLN A 282 23.64 3.42 15.33
C GLN A 282 24.44 3.30 14.03
N ASP A 283 23.90 2.56 13.06
CA ASP A 283 24.53 2.35 11.75
C ASP A 283 24.35 3.53 10.76
N ARG A 284 23.61 4.58 11.15
CA ARG A 284 23.40 5.81 10.36
C ARG A 284 24.35 6.93 10.79
#